data_AF-A0A8J8SY71-F1
#
_entry.id   AF-A0A8J8SY71-F1
#
_cell.length_a   1.000
_cell.length_b   1.000
_cell.length_c   1.000
_cell.angle_alpha   90.00
_cell.angle_beta   90.00
_cell.angle_gamma   90.00
#
_symmetry.space_group_name_H-M   'P 1'
#
loop_
_entity.id
_entity.type
_entity.pdbx_description
1 polymer ?
#
loop_
_entity_poly.entity_id
_entity_poly.type
_entity_poly.pdbx_seq_one_letter_code
_entity_poly.pdbx_strand_id
1 'polypeptide(L)'
;MQVQLYSGNQLPIIFGAYNPNPWSDGLKYQSDSGCFLISFSPSFRMFSSTGNDNCYAYLNTKNIDRSKYKVGLGFGGNSEHTSFRLWIDDEIENKSKVSSEDDTYQPGYLAGEIEGKINILYIEVWGLGGKQALILQEKYRQERLEEYLNILFRLERMRKVDKKQFFSGFDQAMFFEKTFAHRDQVREEISKE
;
A
#
# COMPACT_ATOMS: atom_id res chain seq x y z
N MET A 1 -11.55 7.78 -10.44
CA MET A 1 -10.47 7.01 -11.10
C MET A 1 -10.97 6.58 -12.46
N GLN A 2 -10.21 6.80 -13.53
CA GLN A 2 -10.50 6.37 -14.89
C GLN A 2 -9.43 5.37 -15.32
N VAL A 3 -9.84 4.27 -15.96
CA VAL A 3 -8.99 3.16 -16.41
C VAL A 3 -9.23 2.91 -17.89
N GLN A 4 -8.16 2.76 -18.67
CA GLN A 4 -8.21 2.51 -20.12
C GLN A 4 -7.59 1.16 -20.49
N LEU A 5 -8.28 0.35 -21.32
CA LEU A 5 -7.77 -0.90 -21.90
C LEU A 5 -7.77 -0.80 -23.44
N TYR A 6 -6.72 -1.29 -24.12
CA TYR A 6 -6.72 -1.52 -25.58
C TYR A 6 -6.77 -3.01 -25.89
N SER A 7 -7.55 -3.35 -26.89
CA SER A 7 -7.52 -4.62 -27.61
C SER A 7 -7.61 -4.32 -29.11
N GLY A 8 -6.47 -4.21 -29.80
CA GLY A 8 -6.41 -4.08 -31.27
C GLY A 8 -7.25 -2.94 -31.89
N ASN A 9 -7.78 -3.17 -33.10
CA ASN A 9 -8.57 -2.25 -33.94
C ASN A 9 -9.93 -1.79 -33.34
N GLN A 10 -10.16 -1.99 -32.04
CA GLN A 10 -11.38 -1.60 -31.35
C GLN A 10 -11.16 -0.31 -30.54
N LEU A 11 -12.22 0.49 -30.41
CA LEU A 11 -12.20 1.69 -29.57
C LEU A 11 -11.80 1.33 -28.13
N PRO A 12 -11.03 2.19 -27.45
CA PRO A 12 -10.57 1.92 -26.10
C PRO A 12 -11.75 1.74 -25.14
N ILE A 13 -11.64 0.75 -24.26
CA ILE A 13 -12.59 0.53 -23.18
C ILE A 13 -12.22 1.48 -22.05
N ILE A 14 -13.18 2.30 -21.63
CA ILE A 14 -12.97 3.33 -20.61
C ILE A 14 -14.03 3.14 -19.54
N PHE A 15 -13.58 2.94 -18.30
CA PHE A 15 -14.45 2.80 -17.14
C PHE A 15 -13.75 3.35 -15.91
N GLY A 16 -14.43 3.33 -14.77
CA GLY A 16 -13.91 3.92 -13.56
C GLY A 16 -14.82 3.76 -12.37
N ALA A 17 -14.44 4.50 -11.34
CA ALA A 17 -15.14 4.56 -10.08
C ALA A 17 -15.05 5.98 -9.50
N TYR A 18 -16.13 6.38 -8.83
CA TYR A 18 -16.19 7.58 -8.02
C TYR A 18 -16.22 7.19 -6.55
N ASN A 19 -15.32 7.78 -5.76
CA ASN A 19 -15.27 7.63 -4.31
C ASN A 19 -15.49 9.02 -3.68
N PRO A 20 -16.58 9.24 -2.92
CA PRO A 20 -16.86 10.54 -2.32
C PRO A 20 -15.97 10.88 -1.12
N ASN A 21 -15.34 9.88 -0.50
CA ASN A 21 -14.60 10.05 0.74
C ASN A 21 -13.08 10.10 0.53
N PRO A 22 -12.32 10.78 1.41
CA PRO A 22 -10.86 10.68 1.42
C PRO A 22 -10.40 9.22 1.52
N TRP A 23 -9.36 8.87 0.76
CA TRP A 23 -8.76 7.55 0.82
C TRP A 23 -7.95 7.38 2.11
N SER A 24 -8.13 6.24 2.77
CA SER A 24 -7.29 5.75 3.86
C SER A 24 -6.69 4.39 3.48
N ASP A 25 -5.45 4.15 3.89
CA ASP A 25 -4.79 2.86 3.70
C ASP A 25 -5.11 1.94 4.87
N GLY A 26 -5.68 0.76 4.61
CA GLY A 26 -6.10 -0.15 5.66
C GLY A 26 -6.70 -1.46 5.17
N LEU A 27 -6.99 -2.34 6.13
CA LEU A 27 -7.49 -3.69 5.84
C LEU A 27 -9.01 -3.77 5.65
N LYS A 28 -9.74 -2.69 5.97
CA LYS A 28 -11.20 -2.65 5.91
C LYS A 28 -11.68 -1.95 4.65
N TYR A 29 -12.87 -2.31 4.19
CA TYR A 29 -13.61 -1.46 3.27
C TYR A 29 -13.87 -0.09 3.89
N GLN A 30 -13.92 0.93 3.04
CA GLN A 30 -14.10 2.33 3.37
C GLN A 30 -15.10 2.98 2.41
N SER A 31 -15.39 4.27 2.65
CA SER A 31 -16.40 5.05 1.93
C SER A 31 -17.85 4.72 2.31
N ASP A 32 -18.80 5.18 1.50
CA ASP A 32 -20.25 5.11 1.75
C ASP A 32 -21.03 4.86 0.44
N SER A 33 -22.36 4.85 0.56
CA SER A 33 -23.30 4.60 -0.53
C SER A 33 -23.31 5.65 -1.64
N GLY A 34 -22.61 6.77 -1.47
CA GLY A 34 -22.34 7.73 -2.55
C GLY A 34 -21.28 7.24 -3.55
N CYS A 35 -20.59 6.14 -3.25
CA CYS A 35 -19.66 5.48 -4.17
C CYS A 35 -20.42 4.85 -5.35
N PHE A 36 -19.88 4.96 -6.56
CA PHE A 36 -20.46 4.32 -7.74
C PHE A 36 -19.39 3.94 -8.76
N LEU A 37 -19.72 2.97 -9.62
CA LEU A 37 -18.91 2.60 -10.76
C LEU A 37 -19.49 3.19 -12.04
N ILE A 38 -18.64 3.38 -13.04
CA ILE A 38 -19.03 4.01 -14.29
C ILE A 38 -18.31 3.37 -15.46
N SER A 39 -19.06 3.05 -16.51
CA SER A 39 -18.53 2.72 -17.84
C SER A 39 -18.76 3.92 -18.74
N PHE A 40 -17.74 4.33 -19.50
CA PHE A 40 -17.79 5.44 -20.45
C PHE A 40 -17.79 4.96 -21.90
N SER A 41 -17.00 3.93 -22.20
CA SER A 41 -16.82 3.37 -23.55
C SER A 41 -16.73 1.84 -23.46
N PRO A 42 -17.44 1.08 -24.31
CA PRO A 42 -18.16 1.52 -25.51
C PRO A 42 -19.56 2.10 -25.27
N SER A 43 -20.10 1.94 -24.06
CA SER A 43 -21.43 2.45 -23.69
C SER A 43 -21.38 3.14 -22.34
N PHE A 44 -22.03 4.30 -22.23
CA PHE A 44 -22.14 4.99 -20.96
C PHE A 44 -23.14 4.30 -20.03
N ARG A 45 -22.70 3.92 -18.82
CA ARG A 45 -23.56 3.36 -17.77
C ARG A 45 -22.98 3.67 -16.39
N MET A 46 -23.84 4.01 -15.45
CA MET A 46 -23.50 4.13 -14.03
C MET A 46 -24.06 2.94 -13.24
N PHE A 47 -23.31 2.49 -12.24
CA PHE A 47 -23.69 1.42 -11.33
C PHE A 47 -23.65 1.95 -9.91
N SER A 48 -24.81 2.37 -9.42
CA SER A 48 -24.95 2.88 -8.05
C SER A 48 -24.89 1.74 -7.04
N SER A 49 -24.61 2.06 -5.77
CA SER A 49 -24.77 1.07 -4.71
C SER A 49 -26.22 0.61 -4.58
N THR A 50 -26.41 -0.68 -4.30
CA THR A 50 -27.71 -1.29 -4.02
C THR A 50 -28.15 -1.08 -2.57
N GLY A 51 -27.22 -0.76 -1.66
CA GLY A 51 -27.44 -0.72 -0.22
C GLY A 51 -27.49 -2.09 0.47
N ASN A 52 -27.22 -3.18 -0.26
CA ASN A 52 -27.24 -4.54 0.30
C ASN A 52 -25.98 -4.87 1.14
N ASP A 53 -24.83 -4.33 0.74
CA ASP A 53 -23.55 -4.48 1.44
C ASP A 53 -22.83 -3.11 1.50
N ASN A 54 -21.89 -2.98 2.43
CA ASN A 54 -21.06 -1.81 2.67
C ASN A 54 -19.61 -1.98 2.17
N CYS A 55 -19.36 -2.90 1.25
CA CYS A 55 -18.04 -3.18 0.66
C CYS A 55 -17.67 -2.18 -0.46
N TYR A 56 -17.78 -0.86 -0.21
CA TYR A 56 -17.72 0.18 -1.26
C TYR A 56 -16.35 0.30 -1.94
N ALA A 57 -15.31 0.63 -1.17
CA ALA A 57 -13.96 0.84 -1.68
C ALA A 57 -12.91 0.21 -0.76
N TYR A 58 -11.78 -0.21 -1.31
CA TYR A 58 -10.70 -0.89 -0.61
C TYR A 58 -9.35 -0.35 -1.09
N LEU A 59 -8.44 -0.08 -0.17
CA LEU A 59 -7.05 0.26 -0.47
C LEU A 59 -6.16 -0.29 0.63
N ASN A 60 -5.24 -1.18 0.24
CA ASN A 60 -4.21 -1.70 1.12
C ASN A 60 -2.85 -1.67 0.42
N THR A 61 -1.89 -0.95 0.99
CA THR A 61 -0.50 -0.89 0.49
C THR A 61 0.45 -1.78 1.29
N LYS A 62 -0.03 -2.39 2.39
CA LYS A 62 0.81 -3.14 3.31
C LYS A 62 0.70 -4.62 3.03
N ASN A 63 1.84 -5.21 2.66
CA ASN A 63 1.96 -6.66 2.61
C ASN A 63 2.12 -7.20 4.03
N ILE A 64 1.22 -8.11 4.42
CA ILE A 64 1.26 -8.79 5.72
C ILE A 64 1.37 -10.28 5.42
N ASP A 65 2.48 -10.89 5.85
CA ASP A 65 2.73 -12.30 5.62
C ASP A 65 1.57 -13.17 6.09
N ARG A 66 1.13 -14.08 5.20
CA ARG A 66 0.03 -15.04 5.45
C ARG A 66 -1.32 -14.39 5.77
N SER A 67 -1.51 -13.12 5.42
CA SER A 67 -2.78 -12.42 5.55
C SER A 67 -3.74 -12.76 4.40
N LYS A 68 -5.05 -12.76 4.68
CA LYS A 68 -6.09 -12.85 3.64
C LYS A 68 -6.26 -11.54 2.85
N TYR A 69 -5.81 -10.42 3.43
CA TYR A 69 -5.94 -9.09 2.84
C TYR A 69 -4.87 -8.88 1.78
N LYS A 70 -5.29 -8.55 0.56
CA LYS A 70 -4.41 -8.39 -0.60
C LYS A 70 -3.89 -6.97 -0.69
N VAL A 71 -2.67 -6.80 -1.18
CA VAL A 71 -2.16 -5.47 -1.54
C VAL A 71 -2.81 -5.06 -2.86
N GLY A 72 -3.37 -3.86 -2.92
CA GLY A 72 -4.06 -3.36 -4.10
C GLY A 72 -5.22 -2.43 -3.77
N LEU A 73 -5.97 -2.11 -4.82
CA LEU A 73 -7.14 -1.22 -4.79
C LEU A 73 -8.35 -1.96 -5.33
N GLY A 74 -9.48 -1.85 -4.63
CA GLY A 74 -10.70 -2.55 -4.99
C GLY A 74 -11.94 -1.69 -4.85
N PHE A 75 -12.97 -2.04 -5.61
CA PHE A 75 -14.34 -1.57 -5.41
C PHE A 75 -15.29 -2.75 -5.42
N GLY A 76 -16.25 -2.74 -4.50
CA GLY A 76 -17.28 -3.76 -4.41
C GLY A 76 -16.69 -5.09 -3.99
N GLY A 77 -17.51 -6.13 -4.01
CA GLY A 77 -17.10 -7.48 -3.67
C GLY A 77 -17.85 -8.01 -2.46
N ASN A 78 -17.15 -8.77 -1.64
CA ASN A 78 -17.70 -9.36 -0.43
C ASN A 78 -16.88 -9.00 0.82
N SER A 79 -17.52 -9.19 1.98
CA SER A 79 -16.94 -8.96 3.31
C SER A 79 -15.69 -9.79 3.61
N GLU A 80 -15.45 -10.88 2.86
CA GLU A 80 -14.27 -11.74 3.00
C GLU A 80 -13.07 -11.29 2.15
N HIS A 81 -13.19 -10.23 1.35
CA HIS A 81 -12.14 -9.71 0.45
C HIS A 81 -11.63 -10.74 -0.57
N THR A 82 -12.48 -11.70 -0.95
CA THR A 82 -12.11 -12.76 -1.92
C THR A 82 -12.52 -12.39 -3.35
N SER A 83 -13.62 -11.65 -3.50
CA SER A 83 -14.11 -11.09 -4.76
C SER A 83 -14.15 -9.56 -4.69
N PHE A 84 -14.11 -8.93 -5.86
CA PHE A 84 -14.22 -7.48 -6.06
C PHE A 84 -14.89 -7.25 -7.41
N ARG A 85 -15.67 -6.18 -7.52
CA ARG A 85 -16.28 -5.76 -8.80
C ARG A 85 -15.23 -5.20 -9.75
N LEU A 86 -14.35 -4.38 -9.21
CA LEU A 86 -13.14 -3.91 -9.85
C LEU A 86 -11.98 -4.15 -8.87
N TRP A 87 -10.95 -4.84 -9.33
CA TRP A 87 -9.71 -5.04 -8.59
C TRP A 87 -8.53 -4.59 -9.43
N ILE A 88 -7.68 -3.78 -8.84
CA ILE A 88 -6.39 -3.36 -9.37
C ILE A 88 -5.33 -3.91 -8.43
N ASP A 89 -4.51 -4.83 -8.93
CA ASP A 89 -3.43 -5.40 -8.13
C ASP A 89 -2.26 -4.42 -7.97
N ASP A 90 -1.32 -4.75 -7.08
CA ASP A 90 -0.17 -3.92 -6.75
C ASP A 90 0.81 -3.70 -7.91
N GLU A 91 0.83 -4.63 -8.87
CA GLU A 91 1.62 -4.53 -10.10
C GLU A 91 0.80 -3.99 -11.27
N ILE A 92 -0.51 -3.73 -11.09
CA ILE A 92 -1.49 -3.22 -12.07
C ILE A 92 -1.74 -4.16 -13.28
N GLU A 93 -0.70 -4.81 -13.80
CA GLU A 93 -0.69 -5.51 -15.09
C GLU A 93 -1.02 -7.00 -14.99
N ASN A 94 -0.84 -7.62 -13.82
CA ASN A 94 -0.76 -9.09 -13.73
C ASN A 94 -2.06 -9.76 -13.28
N LYS A 95 -2.79 -9.13 -12.35
CA LYS A 95 -3.89 -9.76 -11.60
C LYS A 95 -5.10 -8.84 -11.43
N SER A 96 -5.10 -7.67 -12.06
CA SER A 96 -6.25 -6.77 -12.15
C SER A 96 -7.41 -7.47 -12.84
N LYS A 97 -8.61 -7.30 -12.30
CA LYS A 97 -9.81 -8.02 -12.75
C LYS A 97 -11.09 -7.20 -12.60
N VAL A 98 -12.08 -7.55 -13.41
CA VAL A 98 -13.45 -7.05 -13.34
C VAL A 98 -14.45 -8.19 -13.25
N SER A 99 -15.60 -7.92 -12.64
CA SER A 99 -16.75 -8.82 -12.55
C SER A 99 -17.99 -8.08 -13.06
N SER A 100 -19.00 -8.79 -13.54
CA SER A 100 -20.31 -8.19 -13.82
C SER A 100 -21.19 -8.08 -12.57
N GLU A 101 -20.88 -8.82 -11.51
CA GLU A 101 -21.70 -8.89 -10.29
C GLU A 101 -20.85 -8.77 -9.01
N ASP A 102 -21.47 -8.21 -7.98
CA ASP A 102 -21.05 -8.21 -6.58
C ASP A 102 -22.24 -7.80 -5.69
N ASP A 103 -22.06 -7.83 -4.36
CA ASP A 103 -23.14 -7.56 -3.41
C ASP A 103 -23.35 -6.06 -3.10
N THR A 104 -22.45 -5.18 -3.56
CA THR A 104 -22.45 -3.74 -3.24
C THR A 104 -23.05 -2.86 -4.34
N TYR A 105 -22.76 -3.15 -5.62
CA TYR A 105 -23.20 -2.33 -6.76
C TYR A 105 -24.24 -3.01 -7.65
N GLN A 106 -25.00 -2.22 -8.41
CA GLN A 106 -25.91 -2.75 -9.43
C GLN A 106 -25.20 -3.69 -10.42
N PRO A 107 -25.85 -4.79 -10.87
CA PRO A 107 -25.22 -5.76 -11.77
C PRO A 107 -25.01 -5.19 -13.19
N GLY A 108 -24.04 -5.77 -13.89
CA GLY A 108 -23.72 -5.51 -15.29
C GLY A 108 -22.24 -5.26 -15.53
N TYR A 109 -21.85 -5.35 -16.80
CA TYR A 109 -20.45 -5.31 -17.18
C TYR A 109 -19.84 -3.90 -17.14
N LEU A 110 -18.77 -3.75 -16.35
CA LEU A 110 -18.08 -2.48 -16.16
C LEU A 110 -17.17 -2.10 -17.36
N ALA A 111 -16.48 -3.09 -17.93
CA ALA A 111 -15.41 -2.89 -18.91
C ALA A 111 -15.76 -3.50 -20.28
N GLY A 112 -16.91 -3.15 -20.85
CA GLY A 112 -17.50 -3.91 -21.97
C GLY A 112 -17.90 -5.31 -21.53
N GLU A 113 -18.28 -6.22 -22.43
CA GLU A 113 -18.69 -7.62 -22.10
C GLU A 113 -17.52 -8.51 -21.58
N ILE A 114 -16.52 -7.92 -20.94
CA ILE A 114 -15.35 -8.57 -20.39
C ILE A 114 -15.58 -8.92 -18.92
N GLU A 115 -15.21 -10.15 -18.55
CA GLU A 115 -15.07 -10.61 -17.17
C GLU A 115 -13.71 -11.24 -16.93
N GLY A 116 -13.22 -11.14 -15.69
CA GLY A 116 -11.95 -11.71 -15.30
C GLY A 116 -10.80 -10.73 -15.51
N LYS A 117 -9.64 -11.24 -15.92
CA LYS A 117 -8.39 -10.46 -15.98
C LYS A 117 -8.46 -9.37 -17.03
N ILE A 118 -7.93 -8.20 -16.68
CA ILE A 118 -7.84 -7.03 -17.58
C ILE A 118 -6.40 -6.51 -17.62
N ASN A 119 -6.01 -5.96 -18.78
CA ASN A 119 -4.71 -5.32 -18.96
C ASN A 119 -4.87 -3.79 -18.96
N ILE A 120 -4.51 -3.16 -17.85
CA ILE A 120 -4.65 -1.72 -17.64
C ILE A 120 -3.51 -0.96 -18.32
N LEU A 121 -3.85 0.00 -19.17
CA LEU A 121 -2.86 0.83 -19.87
C LEU A 121 -2.61 2.15 -19.18
N TYR A 122 -3.69 2.80 -18.74
CA TYR A 122 -3.62 4.10 -18.08
C TYR A 122 -4.61 4.12 -16.91
N ILE A 123 -4.17 4.73 -15.81
CA ILE A 123 -5.02 5.08 -14.68
C ILE A 123 -4.89 6.57 -14.44
N GLU A 124 -6.03 7.26 -14.40
CA GLU A 124 -6.10 8.66 -14.00
C GLU A 124 -6.92 8.82 -12.72
N VAL A 125 -6.41 9.60 -11.78
CA VAL A 125 -7.10 9.91 -10.52
C VAL A 125 -7.37 11.40 -10.47
N TRP A 126 -8.66 11.74 -10.53
CA TRP A 126 -9.15 13.11 -10.52
C TRP A 126 -9.72 13.44 -9.13
N GLY A 127 -9.21 14.50 -8.51
CA GLY A 127 -9.78 15.06 -7.30
C GLY A 127 -10.75 16.19 -7.64
N LEU A 128 -11.97 16.13 -7.09
CA LEU A 128 -12.90 17.26 -7.14
C LEU A 128 -12.45 18.29 -6.10
N GLY A 129 -11.64 19.24 -6.55
CA GLY A 129 -10.89 20.16 -5.70
C GLY A 129 -11.70 21.34 -5.13
N GLY A 130 -10.96 22.34 -4.67
CA GLY A 130 -11.48 23.58 -4.06
C GLY A 130 -10.41 24.19 -3.15
N LYS A 131 -10.56 25.46 -2.74
CA LYS A 131 -9.58 26.11 -1.85
C LYS A 131 -9.35 25.33 -0.56
N GLN A 132 -10.43 24.80 0.04
CA GLN A 132 -10.34 23.98 1.24
C GLN A 132 -9.61 22.65 0.98
N ALA A 133 -9.91 21.97 -0.13
CA ALA A 133 -9.23 20.72 -0.50
C ALA A 133 -7.74 20.94 -0.73
N LEU A 134 -7.34 22.06 -1.33
CA LEU A 134 -5.92 22.44 -1.51
C LEU A 134 -5.21 22.61 -0.16
N ILE A 135 -5.83 23.33 0.79
CA ILE A 135 -5.27 23.54 2.15
C ILE A 135 -5.12 22.20 2.88
N LEU A 136 -6.15 21.35 2.84
CA LEU A 136 -6.11 20.02 3.47
C LEU A 136 -5.03 19.13 2.83
N GLN A 137 -4.90 19.16 1.51
CA GLN A 137 -3.89 18.40 0.79
C GLN A 137 -2.47 18.88 1.12
N GLU A 138 -2.26 20.19 1.22
CA GLU A 138 -0.97 20.77 1.61
C GLU A 138 -0.60 20.38 3.04
N LYS A 139 -1.54 20.53 3.99
CA LYS A 139 -1.36 20.10 5.38
C LYS A 139 -1.01 18.61 5.46
N TYR A 140 -1.75 17.75 4.76
CA TYR A 140 -1.47 16.31 4.73
C TYR A 140 -0.05 16.00 4.19
N ARG A 141 0.38 16.67 3.12
CA ARG A 141 1.75 16.49 2.58
C ARG A 141 2.82 16.91 3.60
N GLN A 142 2.60 18.00 4.33
CA GLN A 142 3.52 18.47 5.38
C GLN A 142 3.60 17.45 6.52
N GLU A 143 2.47 17.00 7.06
CA GLU A 143 2.41 16.00 8.14
C GLU A 143 3.10 14.69 7.72
N ARG A 144 2.87 14.22 6.49
CA ARG A 144 3.54 13.02 5.96
C ARG A 144 5.04 13.19 5.81
N LEU A 145 5.50 14.37 5.38
CA LEU A 145 6.92 14.68 5.27
C LEU A 145 7.58 14.73 6.65
N GLU A 146 6.95 15.36 7.64
CA GLU A 146 7.43 15.40 9.02
C GLU A 146 7.53 14.01 9.63
N GLU A 147 6.51 13.17 9.44
CA GLU A 147 6.53 11.79 9.90
C GLU A 147 7.69 11.01 9.26
N TYR A 148 7.90 11.16 7.96
CA TYR A 148 9.00 10.52 7.24
C TYR A 148 10.38 10.96 7.76
N LEU A 149 10.58 12.27 7.94
CA LEU A 149 11.83 12.81 8.49
C LEU A 149 12.08 12.31 9.92
N ASN A 150 11.03 12.22 10.73
CA ASN A 150 11.12 11.65 12.08
C ASN A 150 11.55 10.18 12.08
N ILE A 151 11.02 9.37 11.15
CA ILE A 151 11.43 7.97 10.98
C ILE A 151 12.91 7.90 10.58
N LEU A 152 13.34 8.68 9.58
CA LEU A 152 14.74 8.72 9.15
C LEU A 152 15.68 9.11 10.28
N PHE A 153 15.34 10.17 11.03
CA PHE A 153 16.15 10.63 12.16
C PHE A 153 16.27 9.56 13.26
N ARG A 154 15.20 8.80 13.52
CA ARG A 154 15.25 7.66 14.46
C ARG A 154 16.16 6.55 13.95
N LEU A 155 16.05 6.18 12.67
CA LEU A 155 16.91 5.17 12.04
C LEU A 155 18.39 5.55 12.10
N GLU A 156 18.73 6.81 11.84
CA GLU A 156 20.11 7.30 11.95
C GLU A 156 20.65 7.23 13.38
N ARG A 157 19.83 7.60 14.37
CA ARG A 157 20.22 7.50 15.78
C ARG A 157 20.46 6.04 16.18
N MET A 158 19.60 5.11 15.78
CA MET A 158 19.80 3.67 16.03
C MET A 158 21.10 3.17 15.38
N ARG A 159 21.37 3.52 14.12
CA ARG A 159 22.65 3.18 13.44
C ARG A 159 23.88 3.74 14.18
N LYS A 160 23.78 4.95 14.75
CA LYS A 160 24.88 5.55 15.53
C LYS A 160 25.07 4.85 16.88
N VAL A 161 23.98 4.43 17.53
CA VAL A 161 24.03 3.66 18.78
C VAL A 161 24.64 2.27 18.53
N ASP A 162 24.23 1.57 17.47
CA ASP A 162 24.81 0.26 17.11
C ASP A 162 26.32 0.37 16.87
N LYS A 163 26.78 1.41 16.15
CA LYS A 163 28.23 1.66 16.00
C LYS A 163 28.92 1.82 17.35
N LYS A 164 28.37 2.63 18.27
CA LYS A 164 28.96 2.82 19.60
C LYS A 164 28.97 1.53 20.42
N GLN A 165 27.89 0.74 20.38
CA GLN A 165 27.80 -0.53 21.08
C GLN A 165 28.81 -1.55 20.53
N PHE A 166 29.02 -1.54 19.21
CA PHE A 166 30.04 -2.35 18.54
C PHE A 166 31.46 -1.97 18.99
N PHE A 167 31.79 -0.66 19.06
CA PHE A 167 33.09 -0.20 19.57
C PHE A 167 33.30 -0.53 21.05
N SER A 168 32.28 -0.33 21.90
CA SER A 168 32.40 -0.66 23.34
C SER A 168 32.62 -2.16 23.60
N GLY A 169 32.03 -3.04 22.77
CA GLY A 169 32.25 -4.49 22.87
C GLY A 169 33.63 -4.94 22.40
N PHE A 170 34.21 -4.24 21.41
CA PHE A 170 35.55 -4.52 20.89
C PHE A 170 36.65 -4.09 21.88
N ASP A 171 36.51 -2.92 22.50
CA ASP A 171 37.50 -2.41 23.46
C ASP A 171 37.59 -3.30 24.70
N GLN A 172 36.46 -3.80 25.21
CA GLN A 172 36.44 -4.61 26.43
C GLN A 172 37.08 -5.99 26.26
N ALA A 173 37.02 -6.60 25.07
CA ALA A 173 37.69 -7.87 24.80
C ALA A 173 39.20 -7.70 24.57
N MET A 174 39.61 -6.67 23.81
CA MET A 174 41.03 -6.42 23.47
C MET A 174 41.85 -5.84 24.63
N PHE A 175 41.25 -5.06 25.52
CA PHE A 175 41.96 -4.52 26.69
C PHE A 175 42.26 -5.61 27.74
N PHE A 176 41.38 -6.60 27.91
CA PHE A 176 41.61 -7.68 28.87
C PHE A 176 42.62 -8.73 28.35
N GLU A 177 42.69 -8.99 27.05
CA GLU A 177 43.62 -10.02 26.54
C GLU A 177 45.11 -9.62 26.67
N LYS A 178 45.43 -8.33 26.49
CA LYS A 178 46.82 -7.83 26.56
C LYS A 178 47.30 -7.44 27.94
N THR A 179 46.40 -7.25 28.91
CA THR A 179 46.78 -6.80 30.26
C THR A 179 47.11 -7.96 31.21
N PHE A 180 46.68 -9.19 30.89
CA PHE A 180 46.98 -10.39 31.69
C PHE A 180 48.16 -11.22 31.14
N ALA A 181 48.46 -11.14 29.84
CA ALA A 181 49.56 -11.91 29.25
C ALA A 181 50.95 -11.56 29.82
N HIS A 182 51.16 -10.33 30.29
CA HIS A 182 52.47 -9.92 30.83
C HIS A 182 52.61 -10.15 32.34
N ARG A 183 51.51 -10.37 33.06
CA ARG A 183 51.54 -10.58 34.51
C ARG A 183 51.93 -12.01 34.89
N ASP A 184 51.64 -12.97 34.01
CA ASP A 184 51.97 -14.38 34.22
C ASP A 184 53.43 -14.71 33.84
N GLN A 185 54.01 -14.05 32.84
CA GLN A 185 55.44 -14.23 32.49
C GLN A 185 56.40 -13.71 33.57
N VAL A 186 56.08 -12.58 34.22
CA VAL A 186 56.93 -12.03 35.30
C VAL A 186 56.84 -12.86 36.58
N ARG A 187 55.75 -13.61 36.79
CA ARG A 187 55.57 -14.48 37.96
C ARG A 187 56.32 -15.80 37.86
N GLU A 188 56.52 -16.34 36.66
CA GLU A 188 57.29 -17.58 36.47
C GLU A 188 58.81 -17.37 36.62
N GLU A 189 59.35 -16.21 36.25
CA GLU A 189 60.79 -15.92 36.38
C GLU A 189 61.23 -15.71 37.83
N ILE A 190 60.37 -15.18 38.71
CA ILE A 190 60.70 -14.93 40.13
C ILE A 190 60.70 -16.22 40.98
N SER A 191 60.14 -17.32 40.47
CA SER A 191 60.06 -18.60 41.20
C SER A 191 61.19 -19.61 40.90
N LYS A 192 62.23 -19.22 40.14
CA LYS A 192 63.31 -20.11 39.69
C LYS A 192 64.71 -19.79 40.21
N GLU A 193 64.85 -18.90 41.19
CA GLU A 193 66.09 -18.71 41.98
C GLU A 193 65.85 -19.04 43.45
#